data_AF-A0A3D4AN98-F1
#
_entry.id   AF-A0A3D4AN98-F1
#
_cell.length_a   1.000
_cell.length_b   1.000
_cell.length_c   1.000
_cell.angle_alpha   90.00
_cell.angle_beta   90.00
_cell.angle_gamma   90.00
#
_symmetry.space_group_name_H-M   'P 1'
#
loop_
_entity.id
_entity.type
_entity.pdbx_description
1 polymer ?
#
loop_
_entity_poly.entity_id
_entity_poly.type
_entity_poly.pdbx_seq_one_letter_code
_entity_poly.pdbx_strand_id
1 'polypeptide(L)'
;KSVLLISLMKDYGGAGCAFDEACQLAGVINGAAAAGIQNGQIMTKEKMVAINPDFLFLPSYNNHGEVDINRIRSEYINDPGLQGMKAIKNGALLMPDEGYIYNCSQDFVFAVQEIAYRVYGDKFKLEPQQHLSAVER
;
A
#
# COMPACT_ATOMS: atom_id res chain seq x y z
N LYS A 1 7.41 -5.91 10.02
CA LYS A 1 5.99 -5.57 9.79
C LYS A 1 5.71 -5.82 8.32
N SER A 2 4.65 -6.54 7.97
CA SER A 2 4.30 -6.82 6.58
C SER A 2 3.09 -6.02 6.12
N VAL A 3 3.06 -5.67 4.84
CA VAL A 3 1.98 -4.93 4.22
C VAL A 3 1.52 -5.64 2.95
N LEU A 4 0.24 -5.54 2.64
CA LEU A 4 -0.29 -5.91 1.34
C LEU A 4 -1.00 -4.71 0.71
N LEU A 5 -0.62 -4.37 -0.52
CA LEU A 5 -1.23 -3.30 -1.29
C LEU A 5 -2.48 -3.81 -2.03
N ILE A 6 -3.59 -3.12 -1.83
CA ILE A 6 -4.77 -3.20 -2.68
C ILE A 6 -4.70 -2.03 -3.65
N SER A 7 -4.39 -2.34 -4.90
CA SER A 7 -4.09 -1.35 -5.94
C SER A 7 -5.31 -1.06 -6.82
N LEU A 8 -5.45 0.19 -7.26
CA LEU A 8 -6.37 0.57 -8.34
C LEU A 8 -5.80 0.18 -9.72
N MET A 9 -4.48 0.13 -9.85
CA MET A 9 -3.83 -0.46 -11.01
C MET A 9 -3.97 -1.99 -10.95
N LYS A 10 -4.55 -2.56 -12.01
CA LYS A 10 -4.78 -4.00 -12.12
C LYS A 10 -3.47 -4.77 -11.96
N ASP A 11 -3.48 -5.78 -11.10
CA ASP A 11 -2.39 -6.73 -10.85
C ASP A 11 -1.05 -6.10 -10.39
N TYR A 12 -1.07 -4.85 -9.90
CA TYR A 12 0.10 -4.15 -9.37
C TYR A 12 0.36 -4.48 -7.89
N GLY A 13 1.62 -4.45 -7.47
CA GLY A 13 2.04 -4.55 -6.06
C GLY A 13 2.80 -5.83 -5.70
N GLY A 14 3.00 -6.74 -6.67
CA GLY A 14 3.86 -7.92 -6.52
C GLY A 14 5.35 -7.60 -6.63
N ALA A 15 6.19 -8.64 -6.60
CA ALA A 15 7.63 -8.53 -6.69
C ALA A 15 8.09 -7.79 -7.95
N GLY A 16 9.13 -6.95 -7.80
CA GLY A 16 9.77 -6.24 -8.91
C GLY A 16 9.07 -4.96 -9.37
N CYS A 17 8.05 -4.49 -8.66
CA CYS A 17 7.47 -3.16 -8.89
C CYS A 17 8.09 -2.09 -7.99
N ALA A 18 7.81 -0.81 -8.26
CA ALA A 18 8.32 0.31 -7.46
C ALA A 18 7.88 0.23 -5.99
N PHE A 19 6.63 -0.16 -5.73
CA PHE A 19 6.14 -0.38 -4.36
C PHE A 19 6.95 -1.45 -3.61
N ASP A 20 7.34 -2.53 -4.30
CA ASP A 20 8.14 -3.60 -3.71
C ASP A 20 9.52 -3.09 -3.26
N GLU A 21 10.20 -2.34 -4.13
CA GLU A 21 11.47 -1.69 -3.81
C GLU A 21 11.31 -0.69 -2.65
N ALA A 22 10.26 0.12 -2.68
CA ALA A 22 10.00 1.11 -1.64
C ALA A 22 9.72 0.47 -0.28
N CYS A 23 9.02 -0.67 -0.25
CA CYS A 23 8.85 -1.48 0.96
C CYS A 23 10.20 -1.93 1.53
N GLN A 24 11.08 -2.50 0.68
CA GLN A 24 12.40 -2.97 1.11
C GLN A 24 13.24 -1.84 1.72
N LEU A 25 13.30 -0.69 1.05
CA LEU A 25 14.03 0.49 1.53
C LEU A 25 13.42 1.07 2.82
N ALA A 26 12.12 0.95 3.01
CA ALA A 26 11.44 1.36 4.24
C ALA A 26 11.63 0.36 5.40
N GLY A 27 12.24 -0.81 5.17
CA GLY A 27 12.34 -1.89 6.15
C GLY A 27 11.03 -2.66 6.37
N VAL A 28 10.10 -2.56 5.42
CA VAL A 28 8.77 -3.19 5.44
C VAL A 28 8.74 -4.39 4.50
N ILE A 29 8.07 -5.46 4.92
CA ILE A 29 7.93 -6.66 4.07
C ILE A 29 6.73 -6.46 3.15
N ASN A 30 6.95 -6.44 1.83
CA ASN A 30 5.88 -6.59 0.86
C ASN A 30 5.34 -8.03 0.91
N GLY A 31 4.13 -8.21 1.45
CA GLY A 31 3.50 -9.51 1.64
C GLY A 31 3.23 -10.26 0.33
N ALA A 32 2.97 -9.53 -0.77
CA ALA A 32 2.78 -10.15 -2.08
C ALA A 32 4.10 -10.75 -2.60
N ALA A 33 5.17 -9.96 -2.59
CA ALA A 33 6.49 -10.39 -3.03
C ALA A 33 7.04 -11.52 -2.14
N ALA A 34 6.87 -11.43 -0.82
CA ALA A 34 7.28 -12.48 0.12
C ALA A 34 6.54 -13.82 -0.11
N ALA A 35 5.34 -13.78 -0.71
CA ALA A 35 4.59 -14.97 -1.12
C ALA A 35 4.90 -15.42 -2.56
N GLY A 36 5.92 -14.85 -3.20
CA GLY A 36 6.36 -15.19 -4.56
C GLY A 36 5.47 -14.64 -5.67
N ILE A 37 4.52 -13.75 -5.35
CA ILE A 37 3.63 -13.14 -6.34
C ILE A 37 4.41 -12.07 -7.08
N GLN A 38 4.52 -12.21 -8.39
CA GLN A 38 5.19 -11.25 -9.27
C GLN A 38 4.24 -10.10 -9.62
N ASN A 39 4.79 -8.92 -9.89
CA ASN A 39 3.99 -7.82 -10.43
C ASN A 39 3.33 -8.24 -11.76
N GLY A 40 2.05 -7.92 -11.93
CA GLY A 40 1.22 -8.39 -13.06
C GLY A 40 0.48 -9.71 -12.78
N GLN A 41 0.63 -10.31 -11.59
CA GLN A 41 -0.15 -11.49 -11.18
C GLN A 41 -1.30 -11.10 -10.25
N ILE A 42 -2.45 -11.77 -10.44
CA ILE A 42 -3.65 -11.53 -9.66
C ILE A 42 -3.44 -11.90 -8.18
N MET A 43 -3.80 -10.97 -7.30
CA MET A 43 -3.97 -11.18 -5.87
C MET A 43 -5.39 -11.66 -5.58
N THR A 44 -5.56 -12.95 -5.27
CA THR A 44 -6.88 -13.51 -4.89
C THR A 44 -7.09 -13.40 -3.38
N LYS A 45 -8.36 -13.46 -2.94
CA LYS A 45 -8.70 -13.41 -1.51
C LYS A 45 -8.06 -14.55 -0.72
N GLU A 46 -7.98 -15.74 -1.29
CA GLU A 46 -7.35 -16.92 -0.66
C GLU A 46 -5.87 -16.68 -0.42
N LYS A 47 -5.17 -16.05 -1.40
CA LYS A 47 -3.77 -15.64 -1.23
C LYS A 47 -3.63 -14.57 -0.17
N MET A 48 -4.53 -13.58 -0.11
CA MET A 48 -4.52 -12.56 0.95
C MET A 48 -4.61 -13.19 2.35
N VAL A 49 -5.53 -14.14 2.52
CA VAL A 49 -5.72 -14.89 3.77
C VAL A 49 -4.47 -15.70 4.12
N ALA A 50 -3.84 -16.36 3.14
CA ALA A 50 -2.60 -17.10 3.35
C ALA A 50 -1.41 -16.21 3.72
N ILE A 51 -1.29 -15.03 3.10
CA ILE A 51 -0.24 -14.03 3.41
C ILE A 51 -0.42 -13.47 4.82
N ASN A 52 -1.67 -13.18 5.20
CA ASN A 52 -2.07 -12.68 6.52
C ASN A 52 -1.19 -11.49 7.02
N PRO A 53 -1.17 -10.36 6.28
CA PRO A 53 -0.29 -9.22 6.55
C PRO A 53 -0.66 -8.50 7.85
N ASP A 54 0.30 -7.76 8.42
CA ASP A 54 0.06 -6.89 9.57
C ASP A 54 -0.81 -5.67 9.19
N PHE A 55 -0.62 -5.15 7.98
CA PHE A 55 -1.32 -3.98 7.45
C PHE A 55 -1.89 -4.23 6.05
N LEU A 56 -3.06 -3.66 5.76
CA LEU A 56 -3.59 -3.52 4.41
C LEU A 56 -3.46 -2.05 3.98
N PHE A 57 -2.81 -1.82 2.84
CA PHE A 57 -2.83 -0.51 2.19
C PHE A 57 -3.98 -0.49 1.20
N LEU A 58 -4.97 0.36 1.49
CA LEU A 58 -6.11 0.58 0.62
C LEU A 58 -5.87 1.81 -0.26
N PRO A 59 -6.53 1.88 -1.43
CA PRO A 59 -6.59 3.09 -2.23
C PRO A 59 -7.04 4.30 -1.39
N SER A 60 -6.49 5.46 -1.69
CA SER A 60 -6.89 6.77 -1.14
C SER A 60 -7.39 7.73 -2.22
N TYR A 61 -7.16 7.45 -3.51
CA TYR A 61 -7.57 8.29 -4.62
C TYR A 61 -9.02 8.04 -5.01
N ASN A 62 -9.85 9.05 -4.80
CA ASN A 62 -11.30 8.96 -5.06
C ASN A 62 -11.69 9.32 -6.50
N ASN A 63 -10.74 9.49 -7.42
CA ASN A 63 -10.97 9.90 -8.82
C ASN A 63 -12.01 11.01 -8.98
N HIS A 64 -11.78 12.18 -8.37
CA HIS A 64 -12.72 13.31 -8.38
C HIS A 64 -14.14 12.96 -7.89
N GLY A 65 -14.28 11.94 -7.03
CA GLY A 65 -15.54 11.46 -6.48
C GLY A 65 -16.16 10.26 -7.21
N GLU A 66 -15.54 9.78 -8.29
CA GLU A 66 -16.02 8.59 -9.02
C GLU A 66 -15.69 7.27 -8.30
N VAL A 67 -14.65 7.27 -7.46
CA VAL A 67 -14.25 6.09 -6.67
C VAL A 67 -14.64 6.30 -5.21
N ASP A 68 -15.56 5.47 -4.73
CA ASP A 68 -15.96 5.43 -3.33
C ASP A 68 -14.98 4.62 -2.48
N ILE A 69 -13.98 5.31 -1.94
CA ILE A 69 -12.96 4.74 -1.06
C ILE A 69 -13.57 4.13 0.21
N ASN A 70 -14.65 4.73 0.74
CA ASN A 70 -15.32 4.21 1.93
C ASN A 70 -16.04 2.89 1.63
N ARG A 71 -16.64 2.77 0.45
CA ARG A 71 -17.20 1.50 -0.02
C ARG A 71 -16.11 0.45 -0.20
N ILE A 72 -14.99 0.76 -0.85
CA ILE A 72 -13.86 -0.17 -0.99
C ILE A 72 -13.43 -0.65 0.40
N ARG A 73 -13.17 0.27 1.33
CA ARG A 73 -12.82 -0.08 2.71
C ARG A 73 -13.85 -0.99 3.37
N SER A 74 -15.13 -0.68 3.19
CA SER A 74 -16.24 -1.46 3.76
C SER A 74 -16.35 -2.86 3.14
N GLU A 75 -16.04 -3.03 1.85
CA GLU A 75 -16.02 -4.33 1.18
C GLU A 75 -14.97 -5.25 1.82
N TYR A 76 -13.77 -4.75 2.12
CA TYR A 76 -12.74 -5.55 2.80
C TYR A 76 -13.05 -5.81 4.28
N ILE A 77 -13.57 -4.81 5.00
CA ILE A 77 -13.91 -4.95 6.43
C ILE A 77 -15.08 -5.92 6.64
N ASN A 78 -16.06 -5.92 5.74
CA ASN A 78 -17.27 -6.73 5.90
C ASN A 78 -17.21 -8.07 5.18
N ASP A 79 -16.15 -8.37 4.42
CA ASP A 79 -16.00 -9.68 3.74
C ASP A 79 -15.84 -10.79 4.80
N PRO A 80 -16.77 -11.76 4.89
CA PRO A 80 -16.70 -12.85 5.86
C PRO A 80 -15.43 -13.70 5.73
N GLY A 81 -14.91 -13.85 4.50
CA GLY A 81 -13.70 -14.63 4.21
C GLY A 81 -12.41 -13.97 4.71
N LEU A 82 -12.43 -12.66 4.96
CA LEU A 82 -11.24 -11.90 5.39
C LEU A 82 -11.21 -11.67 6.91
N GLN A 83 -12.27 -11.99 7.65
CA GLN A 83 -12.36 -11.76 9.10
C GLN A 83 -11.26 -12.46 9.92
N GLY A 84 -10.66 -13.52 9.37
CA GLY A 84 -9.55 -14.22 9.99
C GLY A 84 -8.23 -13.44 9.99
N MET A 85 -8.05 -12.49 9.07
CA MET A 85 -6.80 -11.79 8.82
C MET A 85 -6.42 -10.83 9.95
N LYS A 86 -5.13 -10.74 10.25
CA LYS A 86 -4.55 -9.83 11.26
C LYS A 86 -4.91 -8.38 10.98
N ALA A 87 -4.70 -7.92 9.74
CA ALA A 87 -5.00 -6.53 9.37
C ALA A 87 -6.47 -6.16 9.60
N ILE A 88 -7.41 -7.07 9.30
CA ILE A 88 -8.85 -6.84 9.52
C ILE A 88 -9.18 -6.83 11.01
N LYS A 89 -8.74 -7.85 11.77
CA LYS A 89 -8.98 -7.96 13.22
C LYS A 89 -8.44 -6.76 14.00
N ASN A 90 -7.31 -6.22 13.57
CA ASN A 90 -6.64 -5.12 14.24
C ASN A 90 -7.09 -3.74 13.72
N GLY A 91 -8.01 -3.68 12.75
CA GLY A 91 -8.41 -2.42 12.10
C GLY A 91 -7.25 -1.73 11.36
N ALA A 92 -6.19 -2.46 11.01
CA ALA A 92 -4.95 -1.96 10.42
C ALA A 92 -5.05 -1.78 8.90
N LEU A 93 -6.12 -1.12 8.45
CA LEU A 93 -6.36 -0.74 7.07
C LEU A 93 -5.97 0.75 6.93
N LEU A 94 -4.85 0.98 6.26
CA LEU A 94 -4.23 2.30 6.11
C LEU A 94 -4.38 2.79 4.67
N MET A 95 -4.43 4.10 4.49
CA MET A 95 -4.64 4.75 3.20
C MET A 95 -3.44 5.64 2.88
N PRO A 96 -2.34 5.08 2.35
CA PRO A 96 -1.17 5.87 1.96
C PRO A 96 -1.53 6.87 0.85
N ASP A 97 -0.73 7.93 0.71
CA ASP A 97 -0.84 8.85 -0.42
C ASP A 97 -0.47 8.12 -1.73
N GLU A 98 -1.46 7.97 -2.60
CA GLU A 98 -1.31 7.24 -3.86
C GLU A 98 -0.31 7.89 -4.82
N GLY A 99 -0.14 9.22 -4.75
CA GLY A 99 0.85 9.94 -5.55
C GLY A 99 2.27 9.45 -5.30
N TYR A 100 2.53 8.88 -4.12
CA TYR A 100 3.81 8.25 -3.80
C TYR A 100 3.84 6.75 -4.04
N ILE A 101 2.76 6.01 -3.75
CA ILE A 101 2.75 4.54 -3.86
C ILE A 101 3.01 4.05 -5.29
N TYR A 102 2.52 4.77 -6.30
CA TYR A 102 2.73 4.42 -7.71
C TYR A 102 3.91 5.16 -8.36
N ASN A 103 4.70 5.89 -7.56
CA ASN A 103 5.68 6.81 -8.10
C ASN A 103 6.96 6.10 -8.57
N CYS A 104 7.38 6.42 -9.79
CA CYS A 104 8.65 5.97 -10.39
C CYS A 104 9.51 7.15 -10.85
N SER A 105 9.23 8.38 -10.39
CA SER A 105 9.97 9.60 -10.73
C SER A 105 11.11 9.85 -9.74
N GLN A 106 11.75 11.03 -9.83
CA GLN A 106 12.72 11.50 -8.85
C GLN A 106 12.16 11.53 -7.41
N ASP A 107 10.85 11.65 -7.27
CA ASP A 107 10.15 11.74 -5.98
C ASP A 107 9.97 10.38 -5.28
N PHE A 108 10.54 9.31 -5.84
CA PHE A 108 10.46 7.94 -5.30
C PHE A 108 10.85 7.83 -3.81
N VAL A 109 11.77 8.67 -3.34
CA VAL A 109 12.17 8.70 -1.92
C VAL A 109 11.00 9.00 -0.99
N PHE A 110 9.99 9.76 -1.44
CA PHE A 110 8.78 10.03 -0.67
C PHE A 110 7.86 8.81 -0.58
N ALA A 111 7.93 7.87 -1.54
CA ALA A 111 7.24 6.58 -1.42
C ALA A 111 7.79 5.74 -0.27
N VAL A 112 9.13 5.69 -0.15
CA VAL A 112 9.81 5.00 0.96
C VAL A 112 9.39 5.60 2.30
N GLN A 113 9.41 6.92 2.40
CA GLN A 113 9.06 7.61 3.64
C GLN A 113 7.57 7.52 3.95
N GLU A 114 6.67 7.57 2.96
CA GLU A 114 5.24 7.38 3.15
C GLU A 114 4.91 5.99 3.69
N ILE A 115 5.53 4.94 3.13
CA ILE A 115 5.41 3.57 3.64
C ILE A 115 5.88 3.49 5.10
N ALA A 116 7.04 4.09 5.40
CA ALA A 116 7.57 4.14 6.77
C ALA A 116 6.64 4.90 7.73
N TYR A 117 6.06 6.02 7.30
CA TYR A 117 5.08 6.77 8.07
C TYR A 117 3.85 5.94 8.41
N ARG A 118 3.26 5.27 7.41
CA ARG A 118 2.08 4.43 7.65
C ARG A 118 2.37 3.24 8.57
N VAL A 119 3.56 2.65 8.51
CA VAL A 119 3.89 1.43 9.26
C VAL A 119 4.51 1.69 10.64
N TYR A 120 5.29 2.76 10.79
CA TYR A 120 6.05 3.07 12.01
C TYR A 120 5.60 4.36 12.71
N GLY A 121 4.78 5.19 12.07
CA GLY A 121 4.17 6.38 12.65
C GLY A 121 4.92 7.69 12.41
N ASP A 122 4.54 8.72 13.17
CA ASP A 122 4.78 10.14 12.88
C ASP A 122 6.24 10.57 12.77
N LYS A 123 7.19 9.75 13.22
CA LYS A 123 8.63 10.03 13.04
C LYS A 123 9.02 10.17 11.55
N PHE A 124 8.25 9.56 10.66
CA PHE A 124 8.47 9.60 9.21
C PHE A 124 7.46 10.48 8.47
N LYS A 125 6.61 11.21 9.19
CA LYS A 125 5.52 11.98 8.58
C LYS A 125 6.04 12.94 7.51
N LEU A 126 5.38 12.92 6.35
CA LEU A 126 5.61 13.84 5.25
C LEU A 126 4.58 14.97 5.32
N GLU A 127 4.99 16.16 4.87
CA GLU A 127 4.01 17.15 4.44
C GLU A 127 3.30 16.66 3.17
N PRO A 128 2.04 17.07 2.92
CA PRO A 128 1.34 16.66 1.71
C PRO A 128 2.07 17.11 0.42
N GLN A 129 2.02 16.28 -0.63
CA GLN A 129 2.45 16.62 -2.00
C GLN A 129 3.85 17.24 -2.12
N GLN A 130 4.84 16.63 -1.48
CA GLN A 130 6.25 16.94 -1.61
C GLN A 130 6.78 16.54 -3.00
N HIS A 131 7.66 17.37 -3.53
CA HIS A 131 8.33 17.16 -4.80
C HIS A 131 9.77 17.67 -4.71
N LEU A 132 10.72 16.87 -5.18
CA LEU A 132 12.11 17.27 -5.37
C LEU A 132 12.20 18.27 -6.52
N SER A 133 12.98 19.31 -6.32
CA SER A 133 13.31 20.32 -7.33
C SER A 133 14.82 20.42 -7.44
N ALA A 134 15.34 20.48 -8.67
CA ALA A 134 16.75 20.73 -8.93
C ALA A 134 17.13 22.22 -8.80
N VAL A 135 16.13 23.10 -8.68
CA VAL A 135 16.31 24.55 -8.50
C VAL A 135 15.67 24.99 -7.18
N GLU A 136 16.30 25.96 -6.52
CA GLU A 136 15.72 26.63 -5.36
C GLU A 136 14.43 27.35 -5.79
N ARG A 137 13.38 27.23 -4.98
CA ARG A 137 12.08 27.87 -5.21
C ARG A 137 12.04 29.28 -4.63
#